data_AF-A0A7X7GTN2-F1
#
_entry.id   AF-A0A7X7GTN2-F1
#
_cell.length_a   1.000
_cell.length_b   1.000
_cell.length_c   1.000
_cell.angle_alpha   90.00
_cell.angle_beta   90.00
_cell.angle_gamma   90.00
#
_symmetry.space_group_name_H-M   'P 1'
#
loop_
_entity.id
_entity.type
_entity.pdbx_description
1 polymer ?
#
loop_
_entity_poly.entity_id
_entity_poly.type
_entity_poly.pdbx_seq_one_letter_code
_entity_poly.pdbx_strand_id
1 'polypeptide(L)'
;MPWKRAPFGLALIALVAACGERGGTDTEEPSAPATVQAARPATAPQLAAGETSHIPVGSFRAGSRPGDEGRRPEIEPRETTLQLGPFRIDRLPYPNDPAEPPRLGVKRETAVRLCAERGGRLCTELEWERACKGPESSTYPTGPEWNTACEDNPRTCPNAFEVLSMGSLLEWTSSDVVPPRGETKPAGPVVRGAPAGAPGVERRCARRVTLEEVSLEDVGFRCCYGAPNGLKLKVPTLGQAAFEKVALTAEQVTKLLELDPRTQPLAQEVVLFREPEAANTVVARGPGDRKGFLFTVQALRWNPARGAHFLVVTARSGKSTSFVLAYHVVNDEEHRLAASFVMRDEPGPIALAYSDSIRPRLHFSNCWGCPGETGKLLFRAPETIAIFQP
;
A
#
# COMPACT_ATOMS: atom_id res chain seq x y z
N MET A 1 -38.48 45.59 -0.34
CA MET A 1 -38.65 47.01 -0.75
C MET A 1 -38.80 47.86 0.50
N PRO A 2 -38.29 49.10 0.57
CA PRO A 2 -37.05 49.68 0.03
C PRO A 2 -36.14 50.23 1.19
N TRP A 3 -34.81 50.24 1.10
CA TRP A 3 -33.92 51.19 0.40
C TRP A 3 -33.88 52.60 1.00
N LYS A 4 -32.67 53.08 1.35
CA LYS A 4 -32.15 54.48 1.28
C LYS A 4 -30.71 54.48 1.83
N ARG A 5 -29.67 54.52 0.99
CA ARG A 5 -29.02 55.66 0.28
C ARG A 5 -28.15 56.56 1.19
N ALA A 6 -26.87 56.62 0.82
CA ALA A 6 -25.82 57.52 1.29
C ALA A 6 -26.10 59.00 0.97
N PRO A 7 -25.19 59.89 1.41
CA PRO A 7 -24.59 60.79 0.43
C PRO A 7 -23.07 60.96 0.57
N PHE A 8 -22.46 61.17 -0.60
CA PHE A 8 -21.13 61.72 -0.85
C PHE A 8 -21.11 63.23 -0.55
N GLY A 9 -19.94 63.76 -0.16
CA GLY A 9 -19.64 65.20 -0.14
C GLY A 9 -18.18 65.46 -0.47
N LEU A 10 -17.93 65.99 -1.67
CA LEU A 10 -16.67 66.58 -2.15
C LEU A 10 -16.49 68.01 -1.61
N ALA A 11 -15.23 68.45 -1.39
CA ALA A 11 -14.61 69.73 -1.84
C ALA A 11 -13.30 69.96 -1.06
N LEU A 12 -12.11 69.94 -1.68
CA LEU A 12 -11.40 70.94 -2.50
C LEU A 12 -10.71 72.11 -1.74
N ILE A 13 -9.37 72.02 -1.68
CA ILE A 13 -8.32 73.03 -1.99
C ILE A 13 -8.23 74.32 -1.14
N ALA A 14 -7.05 74.58 -0.55
CA ALA A 14 -6.15 75.70 -0.92
C ALA A 14 -4.85 75.77 -0.09
N LEU A 15 -3.78 76.22 -0.78
CA LEU A 15 -2.36 76.38 -0.42
C LEU A 15 -2.02 77.53 0.56
N VAL A 16 -0.73 77.57 0.94
CA VAL A 16 0.20 78.72 1.23
C VAL A 16 0.90 78.47 2.60
N ALA A 17 2.22 78.56 2.83
CA ALA A 17 3.28 79.43 2.28
C ALA A 17 4.69 78.78 2.32
N ALA A 18 5.61 79.36 1.55
CA ALA A 18 7.04 79.08 1.48
C ALA A 18 7.89 79.92 2.47
N CYS A 19 9.14 79.52 2.71
CA CYS A 19 10.36 80.35 2.85
C CYS A 19 11.59 79.43 3.07
N GLY A 20 12.54 79.37 2.13
CA GLY A 20 13.91 79.91 2.29
C GLY A 20 14.92 78.74 2.35
N GLU A 21 16.11 78.70 1.79
CA GLU A 21 17.02 79.63 1.11
C GLU A 21 17.90 78.84 0.11
N ARG A 22 18.51 79.55 -0.84
CA ARG A 22 19.41 79.02 -1.89
C ARG A 22 20.89 79.17 -1.49
N GLY A 23 21.68 78.16 -1.83
CA GLY A 23 23.15 78.20 -2.06
C GLY A 23 23.61 76.77 -2.39
N GLY A 24 23.83 76.40 -3.67
CA GLY A 24 25.13 76.41 -4.37
C GLY A 24 26.00 75.23 -3.89
N THR A 25 26.47 74.26 -4.67
CA THR A 25 26.73 74.09 -6.11
C THR A 25 26.83 72.58 -6.44
N ASP A 26 26.87 72.28 -7.74
CA ASP A 26 27.25 71.02 -8.42
C ASP A 26 26.12 70.04 -8.80
N THR A 27 25.76 70.16 -10.07
CA THR A 27 24.83 69.37 -10.87
C THR A 27 25.48 68.05 -11.25
N GLU A 28 24.94 66.93 -10.78
CA GLU A 28 25.15 65.61 -11.37
C GLU A 28 23.80 65.15 -11.97
N GLU A 29 23.81 64.92 -13.29
CA GLU A 29 22.65 64.46 -14.08
C GLU A 29 22.19 63.07 -13.60
N PRO A 30 20.91 62.87 -13.23
CA PRO A 30 20.39 61.53 -13.00
C PRO A 30 20.22 60.83 -14.35
N SER A 31 21.06 59.83 -14.57
CA SER A 31 20.95 58.88 -15.68
C SER A 31 19.59 58.16 -15.64
N ALA A 32 18.97 58.06 -16.82
CA ALA A 32 17.67 57.42 -17.01
C ALA A 32 17.66 55.97 -16.48
N PRO A 33 16.52 55.49 -15.93
CA PRO A 33 16.44 54.13 -15.43
C PRO A 33 16.61 53.14 -16.59
N ALA A 34 17.64 52.29 -16.46
CA ALA A 34 17.86 51.17 -17.34
C ALA A 34 16.61 50.28 -17.37
N THR A 35 16.13 50.02 -18.58
CA THR A 35 15.02 49.11 -18.84
C THR A 35 15.41 47.73 -18.31
N VAL A 36 14.71 47.26 -17.28
CA VAL A 36 14.88 45.91 -16.75
C VAL A 36 14.46 44.95 -17.85
N GLN A 37 15.42 44.37 -18.56
CA GLN A 37 15.16 43.24 -19.44
C GLN A 37 14.60 42.11 -18.57
N ALA A 38 13.35 41.74 -18.87
CA ALA A 38 12.72 40.58 -18.28
C ALA A 38 13.65 39.37 -18.46
N ALA A 39 14.09 38.80 -17.34
CA ALA A 39 14.85 37.56 -17.34
C ALA A 39 14.04 36.50 -18.09
N ARG A 40 14.66 35.88 -19.10
CA ARG A 40 14.10 34.70 -19.76
C ARG A 40 13.73 33.65 -18.69
N PRO A 41 12.59 32.96 -18.80
CA PRO A 41 12.29 31.85 -17.89
C PRO A 41 13.43 30.84 -18.00
N ALA A 42 14.03 30.49 -16.86
CA ALA A 42 15.03 29.45 -16.78
C ALA A 42 14.41 28.16 -17.34
N THR A 43 14.97 27.65 -18.44
CA THR A 43 14.62 26.33 -18.96
C THR A 43 14.86 25.32 -17.84
N ALA A 44 13.87 24.49 -17.52
CA ALA A 44 14.05 23.43 -16.55
C ALA A 44 15.31 22.62 -16.90
N PRO A 45 16.15 22.24 -15.91
CA PRO A 45 17.37 21.48 -16.20
C PRO A 45 17.03 20.22 -16.98
N GLN A 46 17.61 20.08 -18.16
CA GLN A 46 17.46 18.87 -18.98
C GLN A 46 18.29 17.75 -18.33
N LEU A 47 17.64 16.64 -17.99
CA LEU A 47 18.29 15.44 -17.46
C LEU A 47 19.47 15.04 -18.35
N ALA A 48 20.63 14.76 -17.78
CA ALA A 48 21.80 14.33 -18.56
C ALA A 48 21.86 12.79 -18.70
N ALA A 49 22.48 12.30 -19.77
CA ALA A 49 22.75 10.88 -19.92
C ALA A 49 23.70 10.39 -18.81
N GLY A 50 23.40 9.23 -18.23
CA GLY A 50 24.18 8.62 -17.16
C GLY A 50 23.96 9.23 -15.77
N GLU A 51 22.99 10.12 -15.59
CA GLU A 51 22.73 10.74 -14.29
C GLU A 51 22.21 9.72 -13.27
N THR A 52 22.76 9.76 -12.05
CA THR A 52 22.40 8.82 -10.98
C THR A 52 21.85 9.56 -9.76
N SER A 53 20.79 9.03 -9.15
CA SER A 53 20.31 9.49 -7.84
C SER A 53 21.10 8.83 -6.71
N HIS A 54 21.41 9.60 -5.66
CA HIS A 54 21.99 9.07 -4.43
C HIS A 54 20.89 8.68 -3.45
N ILE A 55 20.87 7.41 -3.05
CA ILE A 55 19.99 6.91 -2.00
C ILE A 55 20.83 6.82 -0.71
N PRO A 56 20.56 7.65 0.32
CA PRO A 56 21.40 7.73 1.51
C PRO A 56 21.33 6.46 2.35
N VAL A 57 22.03 6.35 3.48
CA VAL A 57 21.70 5.33 4.49
C VAL A 57 20.31 5.62 5.06
N GLY A 58 19.54 4.59 5.41
CA GLY A 58 18.25 4.84 6.06
C GLY A 58 17.33 3.62 6.16
N SER A 59 16.36 3.74 7.06
CA SER A 59 15.30 2.75 7.24
C SER A 59 14.16 3.02 6.27
N PHE A 60 13.52 1.95 5.82
CA PHE A 60 12.29 2.00 5.05
C PHE A 60 11.43 0.78 5.36
N ARG A 61 10.14 0.87 5.07
CA ARG A 61 9.21 -0.23 5.25
C ARG A 61 9.10 -1.05 3.96
N ALA A 62 9.74 -2.21 3.94
CA ALA A 62 9.80 -3.14 2.82
C ALA A 62 8.65 -4.15 2.87
N GLY A 63 8.07 -4.51 1.73
CA GLY A 63 6.87 -5.32 1.61
C GLY A 63 5.60 -4.47 1.50
N SER A 64 4.45 -5.15 1.59
CA SER A 64 3.13 -4.54 1.49
C SER A 64 2.30 -4.77 2.75
N ARG A 65 1.40 -3.83 3.04
CA ARG A 65 0.56 -3.87 4.22
C ARG A 65 -0.64 -4.78 3.97
N PRO A 66 -0.95 -5.73 4.87
CA PRO A 66 -2.12 -6.59 4.74
C PRO A 66 -3.41 -5.83 4.44
N GLY A 67 -4.13 -6.33 3.44
CA GLY A 67 -5.36 -5.75 2.91
C GLY A 67 -5.16 -4.68 1.84
N ASP A 68 -3.96 -4.15 1.61
CA ASP A 68 -3.72 -3.16 0.55
C ASP A 68 -4.26 -3.66 -0.78
N GLU A 69 -4.87 -2.76 -1.55
CA GLU A 69 -5.52 -3.14 -2.80
C GLU A 69 -4.48 -3.77 -3.74
N GLY A 70 -4.84 -4.91 -4.34
CA GLY A 70 -3.97 -5.69 -5.21
C GLY A 70 -2.77 -6.36 -4.54
N ARG A 71 -2.63 -6.30 -3.21
CA ARG A 71 -1.59 -7.03 -2.47
C ARG A 71 -1.68 -8.54 -2.71
N ARG A 72 -0.56 -9.16 -3.04
CA ARG A 72 -0.42 -10.61 -3.19
C ARG A 72 0.30 -11.27 -2.02
N PRO A 73 -0.41 -11.81 -1.02
CA PRO A 73 0.16 -12.29 0.23
C PRO A 73 1.12 -13.48 0.06
N GLU A 74 1.05 -14.20 -1.05
CA GLU A 74 1.87 -15.38 -1.32
C GLU A 74 3.30 -15.04 -1.73
N ILE A 75 3.55 -13.86 -2.28
CA ILE A 75 4.85 -13.44 -2.82
C ILE A 75 5.34 -12.10 -2.25
N GLU A 76 4.41 -11.24 -1.84
CA GLU A 76 4.69 -9.96 -1.18
C GLU A 76 4.69 -10.15 0.35
N PRO A 77 5.87 -10.12 1.01
CA PRO A 77 5.93 -10.23 2.45
C PRO A 77 5.19 -9.07 3.13
N ARG A 78 4.70 -9.35 4.34
CA ARG A 78 4.18 -8.31 5.23
C ARG A 78 5.24 -7.24 5.42
N GLU A 79 4.78 -6.00 5.42
CA GLU A 79 5.62 -4.82 5.63
C GLU A 79 6.50 -4.94 6.89
N THR A 80 7.81 -4.69 6.73
CA THR A 80 8.80 -4.76 7.80
C THR A 80 9.84 -3.65 7.65
N THR A 81 10.27 -3.07 8.78
CA THR A 81 11.27 -2.00 8.77
C THR A 81 12.66 -2.60 8.56
N LEU A 82 13.29 -2.26 7.45
CA LEU A 82 14.66 -2.64 7.12
C LEU A 82 15.53 -1.40 6.97
N GLN A 83 16.81 -1.51 7.32
CA GLN A 83 17.79 -0.47 7.10
C GLN A 83 18.75 -0.88 5.98
N LEU A 84 18.89 -0.03 4.97
CA LEU A 84 19.86 -0.23 3.88
C LEU A 84 21.01 0.78 4.00
N GLY A 85 22.21 0.34 3.59
CA GLY A 85 23.34 1.22 3.34
C GLY A 85 23.10 2.11 2.11
N PRO A 86 23.97 3.12 1.91
CA PRO A 86 23.86 4.03 0.79
C PRO A 86 24.21 3.32 -0.53
N PHE A 87 23.58 3.77 -1.62
CA PHE A 87 23.90 3.36 -2.98
C PHE A 87 23.52 4.46 -3.97
N ARG A 88 23.98 4.35 -5.21
CA ARG A 88 23.47 5.20 -6.31
C ARG A 88 22.67 4.34 -7.28
N ILE A 89 21.69 4.93 -7.94
CA ILE A 89 20.83 4.28 -8.93
C ILE A 89 20.68 5.16 -10.16
N ASP A 90 20.65 4.56 -11.35
CA ASP A 90 20.32 5.29 -12.57
C ASP A 90 18.95 5.99 -12.45
N ARG A 91 18.88 7.26 -12.86
CA ARG A 91 17.63 8.03 -12.82
C ARG A 91 16.60 7.48 -13.80
N LEU A 92 17.01 7.04 -14.98
CA LEU A 92 16.17 6.38 -15.97
C LEU A 92 16.50 4.88 -16.11
N PRO A 93 15.56 4.05 -16.62
CA PRO A 93 15.90 2.70 -17.09
C PRO A 93 17.06 2.71 -18.07
N TYR A 94 17.82 1.60 -18.14
CA TYR A 94 18.91 1.42 -19.09
C TYR A 94 18.43 1.75 -20.52
N PRO A 95 19.14 2.59 -21.28
CA PRO A 95 20.55 2.99 -21.12
C PRO A 95 20.81 4.21 -20.22
N ASN A 96 19.85 4.65 -19.41
CA ASN A 96 19.93 5.86 -18.58
C ASN A 96 20.24 7.11 -19.42
N ASP A 97 19.63 7.20 -20.60
CA ASP A 97 19.78 8.32 -21.53
C ASP A 97 18.40 8.88 -21.87
N PRO A 98 18.13 10.19 -21.64
CA PRO A 98 16.86 10.82 -21.99
C PRO A 98 16.51 10.74 -23.48
N ALA A 99 17.49 10.61 -24.38
CA ALA A 99 17.32 10.54 -25.82
C ALA A 99 17.03 9.11 -26.35
N GLU A 100 17.26 8.08 -25.54
CA GLU A 100 17.05 6.68 -25.94
C GLU A 100 15.88 6.02 -25.18
N PRO A 101 15.06 5.18 -25.84
CA PRO A 101 14.02 4.42 -25.16
C PRO A 101 14.63 3.38 -24.20
N PRO A 102 13.89 2.93 -23.17
CA PRO A 102 14.33 1.83 -22.32
C PRO A 102 14.63 0.58 -23.14
N ARG A 103 15.73 -0.09 -22.84
CA ARG A 103 16.08 -1.36 -23.47
C ARG A 103 15.33 -2.50 -22.80
N LEU A 104 14.44 -3.14 -23.54
CA LEU A 104 13.61 -4.27 -23.07
C LEU A 104 14.07 -5.60 -23.71
N GLY A 105 13.44 -6.71 -23.32
CA GLY A 105 13.66 -8.02 -23.96
C GLY A 105 15.02 -8.65 -23.70
N VAL A 106 15.81 -8.11 -22.76
CA VAL A 106 17.14 -8.64 -22.46
C VAL A 106 17.09 -9.69 -21.35
N LYS A 107 17.84 -10.78 -21.52
CA LYS A 107 18.05 -11.76 -20.44
C LYS A 107 18.74 -11.10 -19.24
N ARG A 108 18.44 -11.57 -18.02
CA ARG A 108 19.00 -11.02 -16.77
C ARG A 108 20.52 -11.07 -16.75
N GLU A 109 21.15 -12.12 -17.28
CA GLU A 109 22.61 -12.25 -17.36
C GLU A 109 23.23 -11.16 -18.27
N THR A 110 22.53 -10.82 -19.35
CA THR A 110 22.91 -9.70 -20.23
C THR A 110 22.76 -8.37 -19.52
N ALA A 111 21.66 -8.15 -18.79
CA ALA A 111 21.48 -6.93 -17.98
C ALA A 111 22.59 -6.77 -16.93
N VAL A 112 22.97 -7.86 -16.25
CA VAL A 112 24.10 -7.89 -15.31
C VAL A 112 25.40 -7.46 -16.00
N ARG A 113 25.72 -8.06 -17.15
CA ARG A 113 26.93 -7.70 -17.93
C ARG A 113 26.92 -6.23 -18.36
N LEU A 114 25.80 -5.74 -18.90
CA LEU A 114 25.68 -4.36 -19.38
C LEU A 114 25.83 -3.32 -18.26
N CYS A 115 25.36 -3.62 -17.04
CA CYS A 115 25.62 -2.77 -15.88
C CYS A 115 27.09 -2.83 -15.45
N ALA A 116 27.71 -4.02 -15.46
CA ALA A 116 29.12 -4.19 -15.10
C ALA A 116 30.07 -3.44 -16.04
N GLU A 117 29.79 -3.42 -17.35
CA GLU A 117 30.54 -2.66 -18.35
C GLU A 117 30.56 -1.13 -18.07
N ARG A 118 29.58 -0.63 -17.29
CA ARG A 118 29.48 0.77 -16.87
C ARG A 118 29.98 1.01 -15.45
N GLY A 119 30.69 0.04 -14.86
CA GLY A 119 31.15 0.09 -13.47
C GLY A 119 30.01 0.03 -12.43
N GLY A 120 28.83 -0.41 -12.85
CA GLY A 120 27.67 -0.62 -11.99
C GLY A 120 27.36 -2.11 -11.80
N ARG A 121 26.16 -2.37 -11.29
CA ARG A 121 25.58 -3.70 -11.12
C ARG A 121 24.06 -3.59 -11.23
N LEU A 122 23.38 -4.72 -11.39
CA LEU A 122 21.94 -4.73 -11.29
C LEU A 122 21.49 -4.48 -9.84
N CYS A 123 20.48 -3.62 -9.66
CA CYS A 123 19.93 -3.31 -8.33
C CYS A 123 19.39 -4.58 -7.65
N THR A 124 19.59 -4.72 -6.34
CA THR A 124 18.86 -5.74 -5.55
C THR A 124 17.38 -5.37 -5.47
N GLU A 125 16.50 -6.33 -5.18
CA GLU A 125 15.07 -6.04 -5.08
C GLU A 125 14.73 -5.03 -3.98
N LEU A 126 15.48 -5.05 -2.87
CA LEU A 126 15.29 -4.11 -1.75
C LEU A 126 15.82 -2.72 -2.08
N GLU A 127 16.92 -2.61 -2.84
CA GLU A 127 17.40 -1.32 -3.33
C GLU A 127 16.39 -0.70 -4.31
N TRP A 128 15.83 -1.50 -5.23
CA TRP A 128 14.78 -1.04 -6.14
C TRP A 128 13.55 -0.56 -5.36
N GLU A 129 13.08 -1.35 -4.40
CA GLU A 129 11.90 -1.01 -3.61
C GLU A 129 12.12 0.25 -2.77
N ARG A 130 13.28 0.37 -2.14
CA ARG A 130 13.64 1.56 -1.36
C ARG A 130 13.71 2.80 -2.24
N ALA A 131 14.36 2.69 -3.39
CA ALA A 131 14.41 3.77 -4.36
C ALA A 131 12.99 4.16 -4.79
N CYS A 132 12.11 3.20 -5.02
CA CYS A 132 10.72 3.40 -5.41
C CYS A 132 9.92 4.14 -4.34
N LYS A 133 9.90 3.62 -3.11
CA LYS A 133 9.04 4.08 -2.02
C LYS A 133 9.42 5.46 -1.47
N GLY A 134 10.63 5.95 -1.76
CA GLY A 134 11.09 7.22 -1.22
C GLY A 134 11.40 7.16 0.29
N PRO A 135 11.76 8.32 0.90
CA PRO A 135 12.09 8.40 2.33
C PRO A 135 10.91 8.07 3.24
N GLU A 136 9.68 8.39 2.82
CA GLU A 136 8.46 8.17 3.61
C GLU A 136 7.90 6.73 3.52
N SER A 137 8.59 5.84 2.79
CA SER A 137 8.14 4.48 2.54
C SER A 137 6.72 4.41 1.94
N SER A 138 6.46 5.28 0.95
CA SER A 138 5.16 5.41 0.28
C SER A 138 4.76 4.13 -0.48
N THR A 139 3.46 3.94 -0.68
CA THR A 139 2.91 2.78 -1.41
C THR A 139 3.29 2.81 -2.89
N TYR A 140 3.27 4.01 -3.48
CA TYR A 140 3.58 4.27 -4.89
C TYR A 140 4.80 5.19 -5.01
N PRO A 141 5.47 5.19 -6.19
CA PRO A 141 6.55 6.14 -6.45
C PRO A 141 6.13 7.61 -6.33
N THR A 142 4.85 7.89 -6.59
CA THR A 142 4.24 9.22 -6.55
C THR A 142 3.73 9.61 -5.17
N GLY A 143 3.89 8.74 -4.15
CA GLY A 143 3.44 8.98 -2.79
C GLY A 143 2.39 7.95 -2.31
N PRO A 144 1.48 8.34 -1.41
CA PRO A 144 0.45 7.45 -0.87
C PRO A 144 -0.51 6.91 -1.94
N GLU A 145 -0.69 7.65 -3.04
CA GLU A 145 -1.55 7.32 -4.17
C GLU A 145 -0.76 7.36 -5.48
N TRP A 146 -1.23 6.61 -6.47
CA TRP A 146 -0.68 6.63 -7.82
C TRP A 146 -1.14 7.89 -8.57
N ASN A 147 -0.20 8.69 -9.07
CA ASN A 147 -0.53 9.81 -9.95
C ASN A 147 -0.66 9.30 -11.39
N THR A 148 -1.89 9.28 -11.92
CA THR A 148 -2.18 8.81 -13.27
C THR A 148 -1.51 9.62 -14.37
N ALA A 149 -1.12 10.88 -14.12
CA ALA A 149 -0.33 11.67 -15.07
C ALA A 149 1.05 11.04 -15.39
N CYS A 150 1.53 10.13 -14.53
CA CYS A 150 2.76 9.38 -14.73
C CYS A 150 2.61 8.16 -15.64
N GLU A 151 1.40 7.89 -16.14
CA GLU A 151 1.14 6.87 -17.15
C GLU A 151 1.50 7.37 -18.55
N ASP A 152 1.17 8.63 -18.85
CA ASP A 152 1.40 9.24 -20.16
C ASP A 152 2.88 9.55 -20.39
N ASN A 153 3.56 10.07 -19.36
CA ASN A 153 4.96 10.51 -19.45
C ASN A 153 5.79 10.01 -18.26
N PRO A 154 6.02 8.68 -18.13
CA PRO A 154 6.74 8.11 -16.99
C PRO A 154 8.19 8.61 -16.88
N ARG A 155 8.79 9.08 -17.97
CA ARG A 155 10.16 9.62 -18.03
C ARG A 155 10.28 11.04 -17.45
N THR A 156 9.16 11.70 -17.17
CA THR A 156 9.11 13.03 -16.54
C THR A 156 8.47 13.01 -15.16
N CYS A 157 8.27 11.81 -14.58
CA CYS A 157 7.70 11.62 -13.25
C CYS A 157 8.76 11.16 -12.24
N PRO A 158 9.44 12.12 -11.57
CA PRO A 158 10.38 11.77 -10.50
C PRO A 158 9.63 11.37 -9.24
N ASN A 159 10.16 10.38 -8.53
CA ASN A 159 9.78 10.14 -7.15
C ASN A 159 10.59 11.02 -6.18
N ALA A 160 10.40 10.83 -4.88
CA ALA A 160 11.06 11.61 -3.84
C ALA A 160 12.60 11.48 -3.79
N PHE A 161 13.19 10.48 -4.47
CA PHE A 161 14.64 10.36 -4.68
C PHE A 161 15.07 10.77 -6.10
N GLU A 162 14.20 11.48 -6.81
CA GLU A 162 14.43 11.97 -8.18
C GLU A 162 14.64 10.86 -9.23
N VAL A 163 14.26 9.63 -8.89
CA VAL A 163 14.30 8.48 -9.79
C VAL A 163 13.04 8.48 -10.65
N LEU A 164 13.20 8.30 -11.96
CA LEU A 164 12.15 8.40 -12.95
C LEU A 164 11.63 7.01 -13.36
N SER A 165 10.39 6.98 -13.85
CA SER A 165 9.73 5.80 -14.43
C SER A 165 9.57 4.60 -13.49
N MET A 166 9.83 4.77 -12.19
CA MET A 166 9.60 3.72 -11.20
C MET A 166 8.12 3.33 -11.21
N GLY A 167 7.82 2.04 -11.14
CA GLY A 167 6.44 1.52 -11.19
C GLY A 167 5.78 1.53 -12.58
N SER A 168 6.40 2.14 -13.60
CA SER A 168 5.86 2.22 -14.96
C SER A 168 6.53 1.29 -15.98
N LEU A 169 7.51 0.50 -15.53
CA LEU A 169 8.19 -0.51 -16.32
C LEU A 169 8.49 -1.73 -15.45
N LEU A 170 8.48 -2.94 -16.05
CA LEU A 170 9.00 -4.15 -15.41
C LEU A 170 10.52 -4.14 -15.47
N GLU A 171 11.18 -4.33 -14.33
CA GLU A 171 12.64 -4.23 -14.26
C GLU A 171 13.27 -5.44 -13.57
N TRP A 172 14.35 -5.95 -14.19
CA TRP A 172 15.20 -6.94 -13.57
C TRP A 172 15.79 -6.44 -12.25
N THR A 173 15.90 -7.36 -11.30
CA THR A 173 16.73 -7.19 -10.11
C THR A 173 17.80 -8.28 -10.03
N SER A 174 18.84 -8.04 -9.25
CA SER A 174 19.86 -9.05 -8.94
C SER A 174 19.39 -10.07 -7.90
N SER A 175 18.17 -9.97 -7.39
CA SER A 175 17.63 -10.88 -6.38
C SER A 175 16.82 -12.02 -7.00
N ASP A 176 16.88 -13.19 -6.36
CA ASP A 176 16.02 -14.33 -6.63
C ASP A 176 14.95 -14.43 -5.56
N VAL A 177 13.81 -15.02 -5.92
CA VAL A 177 12.76 -15.34 -4.96
C VAL A 177 13.31 -16.35 -3.96
N VAL A 178 13.42 -15.94 -2.70
CA VAL A 178 13.89 -16.82 -1.61
C VAL A 178 12.72 -17.68 -1.12
N PRO A 179 12.73 -19.00 -1.36
CA PRO A 179 11.64 -19.87 -0.96
C PRO A 179 11.60 -20.03 0.58
N PRO A 180 10.48 -20.52 1.12
CA PRO A 180 10.36 -20.86 2.54
C PRO A 180 11.36 -21.94 2.96
N ARG A 181 11.68 -21.96 4.26
CA ARG A 181 12.56 -23.00 4.82
C ARG A 181 11.97 -24.39 4.53
N GLY A 182 12.75 -25.27 3.92
CA GLY A 182 12.36 -26.63 3.56
C GLY A 182 11.88 -26.79 2.11
N GLU A 183 11.66 -25.69 1.40
CA GLU A 183 11.37 -25.70 -0.04
C GLU A 183 12.67 -25.41 -0.82
N THR A 184 13.07 -26.33 -1.69
CA THR A 184 14.35 -26.26 -2.42
C THR A 184 14.23 -25.74 -3.84
N LYS A 185 13.01 -25.57 -4.36
CA LYS A 185 12.80 -25.07 -5.72
C LYS A 185 13.10 -23.56 -5.74
N PRO A 186 14.08 -23.09 -6.53
CA PRO A 186 14.29 -21.66 -6.72
C PRO A 186 13.09 -21.11 -7.48
N ALA A 187 12.41 -20.10 -6.94
CA ALA A 187 11.24 -19.48 -7.57
C ALA A 187 11.63 -18.41 -8.62
N GLY A 188 12.85 -18.51 -9.17
CA GLY A 188 13.35 -17.67 -10.26
C GLY A 188 13.78 -16.25 -9.85
N PRO A 189 14.20 -15.43 -10.83
CA PRO A 189 14.57 -14.03 -10.61
C PRO A 189 13.36 -13.17 -10.24
N VAL A 190 13.59 -12.17 -9.39
CA VAL A 190 12.58 -11.16 -9.06
C VAL A 190 12.58 -10.05 -10.11
N VAL A 191 11.39 -9.76 -10.62
CA VAL A 191 11.07 -8.58 -11.42
C VAL A 191 10.20 -7.63 -10.59
N ARG A 192 10.48 -6.34 -10.68
CA ARG A 192 9.74 -5.27 -9.97
C ARG A 192 9.05 -4.33 -10.94
N GLY A 193 8.09 -3.56 -10.43
CA GLY A 193 7.30 -2.62 -11.22
C GLY A 193 6.09 -3.28 -11.90
N ALA A 194 5.63 -2.66 -12.99
CA ALA A 194 4.44 -3.06 -13.72
C ALA A 194 4.63 -2.84 -15.23
N PRO A 195 3.99 -3.65 -16.09
CA PRO A 195 4.09 -3.46 -17.54
C PRO A 195 3.41 -2.16 -17.98
N ALA A 196 3.69 -1.73 -19.21
CA ALA A 196 2.98 -0.62 -19.82
C ALA A 196 1.46 -0.91 -19.85
N GLY A 197 0.63 0.11 -19.57
CA GLY A 197 -0.82 -0.04 -19.52
C GLY A 197 -1.38 -0.75 -18.28
N ALA A 198 -0.55 -1.17 -17.32
CA ALA A 198 -1.05 -1.72 -16.06
C ALA A 198 -1.87 -0.69 -15.26
N PRO A 199 -2.94 -1.10 -14.58
CA PRO A 199 -3.73 -0.20 -13.74
C PRO A 199 -2.91 0.30 -12.54
N GLY A 200 -3.29 1.45 -11.98
CA GLY A 200 -2.58 2.09 -10.86
C GLY A 200 -2.29 1.15 -9.69
N VAL A 201 -3.24 0.26 -9.34
CA VAL A 201 -3.11 -0.72 -8.25
C VAL A 201 -1.92 -1.70 -8.41
N GLU A 202 -1.46 -1.92 -9.64
CA GLU A 202 -0.30 -2.77 -9.92
C GLU A 202 1.02 -1.99 -9.87
N ARG A 203 0.99 -0.65 -9.79
CA ARG A 203 2.20 0.19 -9.81
C ARG A 203 2.80 0.43 -8.42
N ARG A 204 2.33 -0.34 -7.42
CA ARG A 204 2.83 -0.32 -6.05
C ARG A 204 4.30 -0.72 -6.02
N CYS A 205 5.09 -0.01 -5.22
CA CYS A 205 6.52 -0.29 -5.08
C CYS A 205 6.85 -1.68 -4.51
N ALA A 206 5.92 -2.22 -3.72
CA ALA A 206 6.04 -3.54 -3.11
C ALA A 206 5.64 -4.70 -4.06
N ARG A 207 5.02 -4.40 -5.22
CA ARG A 207 4.62 -5.44 -6.17
C ARG A 207 5.86 -6.22 -6.62
N ARG A 208 5.73 -7.54 -6.55
CA ARG A 208 6.77 -8.50 -6.86
C ARG A 208 6.20 -9.55 -7.80
N VAL A 209 6.87 -9.79 -8.91
CA VAL A 209 6.47 -10.80 -9.90
C VAL A 209 7.70 -11.61 -10.34
N THR A 210 7.43 -12.76 -10.95
CA THR A 210 8.43 -13.65 -11.53
C THR A 210 8.29 -13.70 -13.06
N LEU A 211 9.31 -14.22 -13.74
CA LEU A 211 9.29 -14.46 -15.20
C LEU A 211 8.19 -15.41 -15.67
N GLU A 212 7.68 -16.26 -14.79
CA GLU A 212 6.58 -17.16 -15.15
C GLU A 212 5.26 -16.40 -15.36
N GLU A 213 5.20 -15.13 -14.91
CA GLU A 213 3.99 -14.31 -14.86
C GLU A 213 4.02 -13.14 -15.86
N VAL A 214 5.17 -12.87 -16.48
CA VAL A 214 5.36 -11.71 -17.37
C VAL A 214 6.15 -12.10 -18.61
N SER A 215 5.95 -11.34 -19.70
CA SER A 215 6.74 -11.51 -20.92
C SER A 215 8.14 -10.91 -20.75
N LEU A 216 9.17 -11.65 -21.17
CA LEU A 216 10.55 -11.16 -21.20
C LEU A 216 10.68 -9.87 -22.04
N GLU A 217 9.91 -9.75 -23.12
CA GLU A 217 9.93 -8.59 -24.03
C GLU A 217 9.49 -7.29 -23.35
N ASP A 218 8.76 -7.37 -22.24
CA ASP A 218 8.32 -6.21 -21.46
C ASP A 218 9.29 -5.85 -20.33
N VAL A 219 10.33 -6.66 -20.10
CA VAL A 219 11.27 -6.50 -18.98
C VAL A 219 12.49 -5.70 -19.41
N GLY A 220 12.66 -4.53 -18.80
CA GLY A 220 13.87 -3.72 -18.83
C GLY A 220 14.72 -3.90 -17.57
N PHE A 221 15.57 -2.93 -17.27
CA PHE A 221 16.40 -2.91 -16.08
C PHE A 221 17.00 -1.52 -15.84
N ARG A 222 17.58 -1.31 -14.66
CA ARG A 222 18.41 -0.15 -14.35
C ARG A 222 19.61 -0.55 -13.49
N CYS A 223 20.69 0.22 -13.57
CA CYS A 223 21.90 -0.08 -12.82
C CYS A 223 21.94 0.66 -11.48
N CYS A 224 22.52 -0.01 -10.50
CA CYS A 224 22.91 0.53 -9.20
C CYS A 224 24.44 0.52 -9.07
N TYR A 225 24.98 1.39 -8.21
CA TYR A 225 26.41 1.58 -8.02
C TYR A 225 26.77 1.57 -6.53
N GLY A 226 27.99 1.12 -6.22
CA GLY A 226 28.46 0.86 -4.86
C GLY A 226 28.24 -0.59 -4.42
N ALA A 227 28.58 -0.90 -3.17
CA ALA A 227 28.43 -2.25 -2.62
C ALA A 227 26.95 -2.67 -2.58
N PRO A 228 26.60 -3.93 -2.90
CA PRO A 228 25.22 -4.42 -2.82
C PRO A 228 24.74 -4.53 -1.37
N ASN A 229 23.51 -4.09 -1.14
CA ASN A 229 22.80 -4.39 0.10
C ASN A 229 22.47 -5.89 0.19
N GLY A 230 22.97 -6.57 1.23
CA GLY A 230 22.91 -8.04 1.35
C GLY A 230 21.62 -8.63 1.94
N LEU A 231 20.68 -7.79 2.39
CA LEU A 231 19.39 -8.26 2.92
C LEU A 231 18.55 -8.92 1.81
N LYS A 232 17.72 -9.90 2.19
CA LYS A 232 16.88 -10.65 1.25
C LYS A 232 15.44 -10.75 1.76
N LEU A 233 14.47 -10.60 0.86
CA LEU A 233 13.06 -10.84 1.17
C LEU A 233 12.69 -12.31 0.94
N LYS A 234 12.17 -12.92 2.00
CA LYS A 234 11.62 -14.28 1.97
C LYS A 234 10.16 -14.23 1.58
N VAL A 235 9.71 -15.16 0.75
CA VAL A 235 8.27 -15.30 0.52
C VAL A 235 7.58 -15.81 1.78
N PRO A 236 6.31 -15.44 2.01
CA PRO A 236 5.56 -15.91 3.17
C PRO A 236 5.34 -17.43 3.21
N THR A 237 5.31 -17.97 4.43
CA THR A 237 5.02 -19.39 4.70
C THR A 237 3.53 -19.63 4.86
N LEU A 238 3.10 -20.86 4.62
CA LEU A 238 1.75 -21.29 5.02
C LEU A 238 1.75 -21.53 6.54
N GLY A 239 0.79 -20.93 7.25
CA GLY A 239 0.64 -21.13 8.70
C GLY A 239 0.37 -22.60 9.05
N GLN A 240 0.93 -23.10 10.15
CA GLN A 240 0.80 -24.51 10.55
C GLN A 240 -0.66 -24.90 10.74
N ALA A 241 -1.40 -24.14 11.56
CA ALA A 241 -2.84 -24.27 11.72
C ALA A 241 -3.59 -23.33 10.76
N ALA A 242 -4.69 -23.82 10.21
CA ALA A 242 -5.61 -23.02 9.41
C ALA A 242 -6.45 -22.09 10.29
N PHE A 243 -6.82 -22.58 11.47
CA PHE A 243 -7.65 -21.88 12.44
C PHE A 243 -7.06 -22.03 13.83
N GLU A 244 -7.01 -20.94 14.58
CA GLU A 244 -6.59 -20.94 15.99
C GLU A 244 -7.61 -20.11 16.79
N LYS A 245 -8.13 -20.67 17.89
CA LYS A 245 -9.04 -19.93 18.77
C LYS A 245 -8.27 -18.83 19.50
N VAL A 246 -8.88 -17.66 19.58
CA VAL A 246 -8.36 -16.50 20.30
C VAL A 246 -9.39 -16.05 21.33
N ALA A 247 -8.97 -16.01 22.59
CA ALA A 247 -9.75 -15.40 23.65
C ALA A 247 -9.61 -13.87 23.53
N LEU A 248 -10.73 -13.19 23.26
CA LEU A 248 -10.83 -11.74 23.30
C LEU A 248 -11.75 -11.32 24.44
N THR A 249 -11.52 -10.14 24.99
CA THR A 249 -12.45 -9.47 25.92
C THR A 249 -13.46 -8.61 25.15
N ALA A 250 -14.58 -8.27 25.78
CA ALA A 250 -15.55 -7.35 25.20
C ALA A 250 -14.91 -5.99 24.87
N GLU A 251 -14.03 -5.48 25.74
CA GLU A 251 -13.28 -4.24 25.51
C GLU A 251 -12.39 -4.32 24.26
N GLN A 252 -11.69 -5.45 24.05
CA GLN A 252 -10.87 -5.66 22.85
C GLN A 252 -11.73 -5.67 21.59
N VAL A 253 -12.91 -6.31 21.64
CA VAL A 253 -13.85 -6.30 20.50
C VAL A 253 -14.42 -4.89 20.26
N THR A 254 -14.76 -4.14 21.30
CA THR A 254 -15.17 -2.73 21.17
C THR A 254 -14.10 -1.90 20.47
N LYS A 255 -12.83 -2.02 20.87
CA LYS A 255 -11.71 -1.33 20.22
C LYS A 255 -11.57 -1.70 18.75
N LEU A 256 -11.75 -2.99 18.40
CA LEU A 256 -11.73 -3.43 16.99
C LEU A 256 -12.84 -2.77 16.17
N LEU A 257 -14.06 -2.65 16.73
CA LEU A 257 -15.20 -2.03 16.06
C LEU A 257 -14.97 -0.54 15.77
N GLU A 258 -14.28 0.15 16.67
CA GLU A 258 -13.95 1.57 16.56
C GLU A 258 -12.88 1.88 15.50
N LEU A 259 -12.16 0.86 14.99
CA LEU A 259 -11.12 1.05 13.96
C LEU A 259 -11.67 1.50 12.60
N ASP A 260 -12.95 1.24 12.32
CA ASP A 260 -13.56 1.54 11.02
C ASP A 260 -14.93 2.21 11.20
N PRO A 261 -15.21 3.35 10.54
CA PRO A 261 -16.49 4.04 10.64
C PRO A 261 -17.71 3.16 10.31
N ARG A 262 -17.53 2.13 9.48
CA ARG A 262 -18.61 1.20 9.09
C ARG A 262 -19.04 0.28 10.24
N THR A 263 -18.17 0.00 11.20
CA THR A 263 -18.43 -0.88 12.35
C THR A 263 -18.58 -0.13 13.66
N GLN A 264 -18.15 1.13 13.73
CA GLN A 264 -18.22 1.97 14.92
C GLN A 264 -19.63 2.03 15.56
N PRO A 265 -20.76 2.08 14.81
CA PRO A 265 -22.09 2.04 15.41
C PRO A 265 -22.40 0.78 16.22
N LEU A 266 -21.66 -0.33 15.99
CA LEU A 266 -21.83 -1.59 16.71
C LEU A 266 -21.07 -1.61 18.05
N ALA A 267 -20.22 -0.62 18.34
CA ALA A 267 -19.41 -0.52 19.55
C ALA A 267 -20.24 -0.15 20.81
N GLN A 268 -21.46 -0.68 20.91
CA GLN A 268 -22.42 -0.41 21.99
C GLN A 268 -22.69 -1.70 22.75
N GLU A 269 -22.46 -1.68 24.07
CA GLU A 269 -22.74 -2.79 24.98
C GLU A 269 -22.32 -4.16 24.40
N VAL A 270 -21.06 -4.27 23.99
CA VAL A 270 -20.57 -5.48 23.31
C VAL A 270 -20.64 -6.68 24.26
N VAL A 271 -21.35 -7.73 23.83
CA VAL A 271 -21.49 -8.99 24.57
C VAL A 271 -20.89 -10.13 23.76
N LEU A 272 -19.91 -10.80 24.36
CA LEU A 272 -19.36 -12.04 23.81
C LEU A 272 -20.24 -13.23 24.17
N PHE A 273 -20.38 -14.17 23.24
CA PHE A 273 -21.08 -15.43 23.49
C PHE A 273 -20.21 -16.36 24.33
N ARG A 274 -20.82 -17.14 25.23
CA ARG A 274 -20.10 -18.02 26.15
C ARG A 274 -19.72 -19.33 25.46
N GLU A 275 -18.42 -19.63 25.41
CA GLU A 275 -17.90 -20.90 24.95
C GLU A 275 -17.81 -21.90 26.13
N PRO A 276 -18.24 -23.17 25.96
CA PRO A 276 -18.78 -23.78 24.74
C PRO A 276 -20.31 -23.76 24.66
N GLU A 277 -21.03 -23.26 25.67
CA GLU A 277 -22.49 -23.39 25.78
C GLU A 277 -23.23 -22.79 24.60
N ALA A 278 -22.80 -21.62 24.13
CA ALA A 278 -23.40 -20.92 23.02
C ALA A 278 -23.18 -21.66 21.68
N ALA A 279 -21.97 -22.21 21.46
CA ALA A 279 -21.69 -23.04 20.29
C ALA A 279 -22.54 -24.31 20.28
N ASN A 280 -22.64 -24.98 21.44
CA ASN A 280 -23.50 -26.15 21.59
C ASN A 280 -24.98 -25.83 21.35
N THR A 281 -25.42 -24.64 21.76
CA THR A 281 -26.80 -24.17 21.52
C THR A 281 -27.10 -24.04 20.03
N VAL A 282 -26.21 -23.41 19.24
CA VAL A 282 -26.37 -23.29 17.77
C VAL A 282 -26.50 -24.65 17.12
N VAL A 283 -25.65 -25.60 17.53
CA VAL A 283 -25.63 -26.94 16.96
C VAL A 283 -26.84 -27.76 17.37
N ALA A 284 -27.32 -27.62 18.61
CA ALA A 284 -28.48 -28.37 19.10
C ALA A 284 -29.82 -27.86 18.52
N ARG A 285 -29.88 -26.59 18.09
CA ARG A 285 -31.09 -25.99 17.48
C ARG A 285 -31.41 -26.55 16.10
N GLY A 286 -30.40 -27.01 15.37
CA GLY A 286 -30.53 -27.29 13.94
C GLY A 286 -30.34 -28.76 13.56
N PRO A 287 -30.80 -29.16 12.36
CA PRO A 287 -30.70 -30.54 11.87
C PRO A 287 -29.37 -30.86 11.19
N GLY A 288 -28.42 -29.91 11.12
CA GLY A 288 -27.21 -30.05 10.33
C GLY A 288 -26.23 -31.10 10.85
N ASP A 289 -25.59 -31.84 9.92
CA ASP A 289 -24.54 -32.79 10.24
C ASP A 289 -23.27 -32.07 10.75
N ARG A 290 -22.71 -32.56 11.84
CA ARG A 290 -21.51 -32.01 12.49
C ARG A 290 -20.22 -32.62 11.94
N LYS A 291 -20.31 -33.70 11.15
CA LYS A 291 -19.15 -34.48 10.72
C LYS A 291 -18.15 -33.61 9.96
N GLY A 292 -16.91 -33.60 10.46
CA GLY A 292 -15.80 -32.85 9.84
C GLY A 292 -15.75 -31.35 10.17
N PHE A 293 -16.67 -30.85 11.00
CA PHE A 293 -16.69 -29.47 11.46
C PHE A 293 -16.42 -29.34 12.96
N LEU A 294 -15.59 -28.35 13.29
CA LEU A 294 -15.40 -27.81 14.62
C LEU A 294 -16.26 -26.55 14.76
N PHE A 295 -16.82 -26.33 15.95
CA PHE A 295 -17.68 -25.20 16.26
C PHE A 295 -17.09 -24.40 17.41
N THR A 296 -17.20 -23.07 17.33
CA THR A 296 -16.80 -22.17 18.40
C THR A 296 -17.54 -20.83 18.29
N VAL A 297 -17.69 -20.14 19.41
CA VAL A 297 -18.08 -18.72 19.43
C VAL A 297 -16.91 -17.80 19.81
N GLN A 298 -15.72 -18.36 20.05
CA GLN A 298 -14.51 -17.57 20.22
C GLN A 298 -14.06 -16.97 18.88
N ALA A 299 -13.30 -15.88 18.96
CA ALA A 299 -12.65 -15.34 17.78
C ALA A 299 -11.66 -16.37 17.20
N LEU A 300 -11.45 -16.30 15.88
CA LEU A 300 -10.53 -17.19 15.18
C LEU A 300 -9.44 -16.36 14.50
N ARG A 301 -8.18 -16.70 14.76
CA ARG A 301 -7.09 -16.44 13.81
C ARG A 301 -7.23 -17.41 12.66
N TRP A 302 -7.35 -16.87 11.45
CA TRP A 302 -7.61 -17.62 10.24
C TRP A 302 -6.48 -17.40 9.22
N ASN A 303 -5.85 -18.51 8.81
CA ASN A 303 -4.71 -18.57 7.88
C ASN A 303 -5.09 -19.32 6.59
N PRO A 304 -5.89 -18.70 5.70
CA PRO A 304 -6.43 -19.36 4.52
C PRO A 304 -5.38 -19.68 3.43
N ALA A 305 -4.33 -18.87 3.35
CA ALA A 305 -3.27 -18.95 2.34
C ALA A 305 -1.93 -18.46 2.90
N ARG A 306 -0.85 -18.63 2.14
CA ARG A 306 0.49 -18.12 2.50
C ARG A 306 0.43 -16.61 2.70
N GLY A 307 0.96 -16.12 3.82
CA GLY A 307 1.05 -14.68 4.13
C GLY A 307 -0.28 -13.94 4.30
N ALA A 308 -1.41 -14.64 4.28
CA ALA A 308 -2.75 -14.09 4.51
C ALA A 308 -3.22 -14.47 5.92
N HIS A 309 -3.48 -13.47 6.75
CA HIS A 309 -3.82 -13.64 8.16
C HIS A 309 -5.02 -12.77 8.51
N PHE A 310 -6.06 -13.40 9.05
CA PHE A 310 -7.29 -12.73 9.43
C PHE A 310 -7.67 -13.01 10.88
N LEU A 311 -8.33 -12.06 11.50
CA LEU A 311 -9.04 -12.23 12.77
C LEU A 311 -10.54 -12.20 12.48
N VAL A 312 -11.23 -13.31 12.73
CA VAL A 312 -12.69 -13.42 12.60
C VAL A 312 -13.33 -13.33 13.98
N VAL A 313 -14.30 -12.44 14.13
CA VAL A 313 -14.95 -12.14 15.41
C VAL A 313 -16.47 -12.26 15.25
N THR A 314 -17.10 -12.90 16.22
CA THR A 314 -18.56 -12.92 16.37
C THR A 314 -18.93 -12.41 17.75
N ALA A 315 -19.87 -11.47 17.82
CA ALA A 315 -20.41 -10.98 19.08
C ALA A 315 -21.77 -10.32 18.85
N ARG A 316 -22.37 -9.82 19.94
CA ARG A 316 -23.59 -9.03 19.92
C ARG A 316 -23.30 -7.60 20.33
N SER A 317 -23.89 -6.65 19.62
CA SER A 317 -24.02 -5.25 19.97
C SER A 317 -25.41 -5.00 20.58
N GLY A 318 -25.45 -4.44 21.78
CA GLY A 318 -26.69 -4.21 22.53
C GLY A 318 -27.50 -5.49 22.74
N LYS A 319 -28.82 -5.38 22.57
CA LYS A 319 -29.78 -6.44 22.89
C LYS A 319 -30.09 -7.38 21.71
N SER A 320 -30.05 -6.89 20.48
CA SER A 320 -30.63 -7.60 19.33
C SER A 320 -29.77 -7.62 18.06
N THR A 321 -28.58 -7.03 18.04
CA THR A 321 -27.77 -6.99 16.81
C THR A 321 -26.55 -7.87 16.95
N SER A 322 -26.50 -9.02 16.28
CA SER A 322 -25.29 -9.85 16.19
C SER A 322 -24.49 -9.52 14.93
N PHE A 323 -23.21 -9.82 14.95
CA PHE A 323 -22.34 -9.58 13.80
C PHE A 323 -21.28 -10.65 13.63
N VAL A 324 -20.79 -10.75 12.40
CA VAL A 324 -19.59 -11.48 12.02
C VAL A 324 -18.68 -10.52 11.28
N LEU A 325 -17.46 -10.36 11.78
CA LEU A 325 -16.47 -9.45 11.22
C LEU A 325 -15.20 -10.21 10.92
N ALA A 326 -14.52 -9.85 9.83
CA ALA A 326 -13.18 -10.30 9.51
C ALA A 326 -12.26 -9.08 9.40
N TYR A 327 -11.10 -9.15 10.04
CA TYR A 327 -10.06 -8.13 9.97
C TYR A 327 -8.80 -8.73 9.37
N HIS A 328 -8.12 -7.99 8.48
CA HIS A 328 -6.72 -8.24 8.17
C HIS A 328 -5.89 -8.02 9.44
N VAL A 329 -4.99 -8.96 9.74
CA VAL A 329 -3.99 -8.79 10.79
C VAL A 329 -2.79 -8.10 10.16
N VAL A 330 -2.66 -6.78 10.39
CA VAL A 330 -1.54 -5.98 9.86
C VAL A 330 -0.28 -6.30 10.67
N ASN A 331 -0.38 -6.27 11.99
CA ASN A 331 0.60 -6.78 12.94
C ASN A 331 -0.15 -7.25 14.21
N ASP A 332 0.56 -7.54 15.30
CA ASP A 332 -0.08 -8.06 16.53
C ASP A 332 -1.02 -7.04 17.20
N GLU A 333 -0.81 -5.74 16.98
CA GLU A 333 -1.57 -4.65 17.59
C GLU A 333 -2.54 -3.99 16.60
N GLU A 334 -2.24 -4.09 15.30
CA GLU A 334 -2.93 -3.36 14.25
C GLU A 334 -3.77 -4.28 13.36
N HIS A 335 -5.03 -3.90 13.19
CA HIS A 335 -6.03 -4.63 12.43
C HIS A 335 -6.72 -3.69 11.44
N ARG A 336 -7.20 -4.23 10.32
CA ARG A 336 -7.97 -3.46 9.33
C ARG A 336 -9.20 -4.23 8.89
N LEU A 337 -10.36 -3.57 8.86
CA LEU A 337 -11.61 -4.24 8.51
C LEU A 337 -11.54 -4.81 7.09
N ALA A 338 -11.68 -6.13 6.96
CA ALA A 338 -11.69 -6.85 5.68
C ALA A 338 -13.12 -7.01 5.17
N ALA A 339 -14.02 -7.46 6.05
CA ALA A 339 -15.43 -7.64 5.72
C ALA A 339 -16.29 -7.61 6.99
N SER A 340 -17.56 -7.22 6.82
CA SER A 340 -18.55 -7.20 7.89
C SER A 340 -19.87 -7.79 7.43
N PHE A 341 -20.55 -8.48 8.34
CA PHE A 341 -21.91 -8.97 8.16
C PHE A 341 -22.69 -8.74 9.44
N VAL A 342 -23.75 -7.93 9.36
CA VAL A 342 -24.52 -7.48 10.52
C VAL A 342 -25.93 -8.03 10.42
N MET A 343 -26.34 -8.75 11.46
CA MET A 343 -27.66 -9.36 11.59
C MET A 343 -28.45 -8.54 12.61
N ARG A 344 -29.34 -7.68 12.12
CA ARG A 344 -30.24 -6.88 12.96
C ARG A 344 -31.38 -7.76 13.45
N ASP A 345 -31.83 -7.49 14.66
CA ASP A 345 -32.91 -8.24 15.33
C ASP A 345 -32.63 -9.74 15.54
N GLU A 346 -31.35 -10.12 15.42
CA GLU A 346 -30.80 -11.45 15.68
C GLU A 346 -29.89 -11.41 16.92
N PRO A 347 -30.38 -11.77 18.12
CA PRO A 347 -29.59 -11.73 19.36
C PRO A 347 -28.54 -12.84 19.48
N GLY A 348 -28.47 -13.76 18.51
CA GLY A 348 -27.54 -14.88 18.50
C GLY A 348 -27.92 -16.02 19.45
N PRO A 349 -26.95 -16.88 19.87
CA PRO A 349 -25.52 -16.79 19.54
C PRO A 349 -25.21 -17.12 18.08
N ILE A 350 -24.07 -16.62 17.60
CA ILE A 350 -23.52 -16.95 16.28
C ILE A 350 -22.27 -17.79 16.48
N ALA A 351 -22.27 -19.02 15.98
CA ALA A 351 -21.11 -19.92 16.02
C ALA A 351 -20.38 -19.91 14.67
N LEU A 352 -19.05 -19.94 14.73
CA LEU A 352 -18.17 -20.21 13.60
C LEU A 352 -18.00 -21.72 13.46
N ALA A 353 -18.21 -22.25 12.26
CA ALA A 353 -17.99 -23.65 11.93
C ALA A 353 -16.90 -23.80 10.87
N TYR A 354 -15.86 -24.58 11.15
CA TYR A 354 -14.68 -24.70 10.30
C TYR A 354 -14.12 -26.12 10.28
N SER A 355 -13.25 -26.41 9.30
CA SER A 355 -12.52 -27.66 9.20
C SER A 355 -11.06 -27.34 8.93
N ASP A 356 -10.14 -27.88 9.74
CA ASP A 356 -8.70 -27.61 9.57
C ASP A 356 -8.14 -28.06 8.21
N SER A 357 -8.83 -29.02 7.57
CA SER A 357 -8.51 -29.49 6.23
C SER A 357 -8.95 -28.52 5.12
N ILE A 358 -9.90 -27.63 5.38
CA ILE A 358 -10.47 -26.68 4.41
C ILE A 358 -10.08 -25.25 4.80
N ARG A 359 -8.86 -24.87 4.43
CA ARG A 359 -8.28 -23.56 4.76
C ARG A 359 -9.03 -22.34 4.22
N PRO A 360 -9.49 -22.29 2.95
CA PRO A 360 -9.98 -21.04 2.36
C PRO A 360 -11.44 -20.72 2.72
N ARG A 361 -12.06 -21.45 3.66
CA ARG A 361 -13.48 -21.28 4.01
C ARG A 361 -13.74 -21.59 5.48
N LEU A 362 -14.60 -20.77 6.08
CA LEU A 362 -15.37 -21.17 7.26
C LEU A 362 -16.83 -20.74 7.09
N HIS A 363 -17.67 -21.15 8.03
CA HIS A 363 -19.09 -20.84 8.09
C HIS A 363 -19.40 -20.06 9.37
N PHE A 364 -20.51 -19.32 9.34
CA PHE A 364 -21.14 -18.79 10.54
C PHE A 364 -22.60 -19.23 10.56
N SER A 365 -23.16 -19.44 11.75
CA SER A 365 -24.55 -19.88 11.89
C SER A 365 -25.13 -19.55 13.26
N ASN A 366 -26.42 -19.25 13.32
CA ASN A 366 -27.24 -19.17 14.54
C ASN A 366 -28.08 -20.47 14.76
N CYS A 367 -28.40 -21.20 13.68
CA CYS A 367 -28.95 -22.55 13.70
C CYS A 367 -28.28 -23.43 12.62
N TRP A 368 -27.50 -24.42 13.06
CA TRP A 368 -26.70 -25.24 12.14
C TRP A 368 -27.58 -26.15 11.26
N GLY A 369 -27.55 -25.92 9.95
CA GLY A 369 -28.35 -26.68 8.98
C GLY A 369 -29.81 -26.21 8.84
N CYS A 370 -30.23 -25.18 9.57
CA CYS A 370 -31.50 -24.51 9.29
C CYS A 370 -31.40 -23.72 7.96
N PRO A 371 -32.44 -23.74 7.11
CA PRO A 371 -32.48 -22.92 5.89
C PRO A 371 -32.35 -21.43 6.22
N GLY A 372 -31.49 -20.71 5.51
CA GLY A 372 -31.30 -19.26 5.68
C GLY A 372 -30.55 -18.84 6.94
N GLU A 373 -30.07 -19.77 7.77
CA GLU A 373 -29.47 -19.51 9.10
C GLU A 373 -27.96 -19.82 9.14
N THR A 374 -27.38 -20.10 7.98
CA THR A 374 -25.96 -20.42 7.84
C THR A 374 -25.36 -19.65 6.68
N GLY A 375 -24.36 -18.81 6.97
CA GLY A 375 -23.56 -18.15 5.97
C GLY A 375 -22.13 -18.69 5.89
N LYS A 376 -21.34 -18.08 5.00
CA LYS A 376 -19.96 -18.47 4.69
C LYS A 376 -19.07 -17.25 4.70
N LEU A 377 -17.83 -17.46 5.17
CA LEU A 377 -16.69 -16.58 4.91
C LEU A 377 -15.76 -17.32 3.93
N LEU A 378 -15.49 -16.70 2.78
CA LEU A 378 -14.61 -17.26 1.75
C LEU A 378 -13.42 -16.33 1.53
N PHE A 379 -12.21 -16.90 1.59
CA PHE A 379 -11.01 -16.24 1.14
C PHE A 379 -10.96 -16.26 -0.39
N ARG A 380 -10.68 -15.10 -0.99
CA ARG A 380 -10.52 -14.91 -2.43
C ARG A 380 -9.22 -14.19 -2.71
N ALA A 381 -8.51 -14.63 -3.74
CA ALA A 381 -7.34 -13.91 -4.24
C ALA A 381 -7.76 -12.51 -4.75
N PRO A 382 -6.90 -11.48 -4.65
CA PRO A 382 -5.53 -11.57 -4.16
C PRO A 382 -5.44 -11.59 -2.61
N GLU A 383 -6.27 -10.83 -1.89
CA GLU A 383 -6.39 -10.93 -0.43
C GLU A 383 -7.73 -10.36 0.06
N THR A 384 -8.85 -10.98 -0.29
CA THR A 384 -10.19 -10.48 0.08
C THR A 384 -11.03 -11.55 0.78
N ILE A 385 -11.96 -11.10 1.63
CA ILE A 385 -12.95 -11.95 2.29
C ILE A 385 -14.34 -11.61 1.78
N ALA A 386 -15.04 -12.62 1.26
CA ALA A 386 -16.47 -12.50 0.95
C ALA A 386 -17.28 -13.15 2.08
N ILE A 387 -18.19 -12.39 2.69
CA ILE A 387 -19.16 -12.90 3.65
C ILE A 387 -20.55 -12.87 3.00
N PHE A 388 -21.24 -14.01 3.00
CA PHE A 388 -22.60 -14.08 2.46
C PHE A 388 -23.42 -15.15 3.17
N GLN A 389 -24.73 -14.94 3.17
CA GLN A 389 -25.75 -15.88 3.65
C GLN A 389 -26.68 -16.17 2.47
N PRO A 390 -26.70 -17.41 1.95
CA PRO A 390 -27.50 -17.80 0.80
C PRO A 390 -28.99 -17.91 1.11
#